data_AF-A0A7C5KSW9-F1
#
_entry.id   AF-A0A7C5KSW9-F1
#
_cell.length_a   1.000
_cell.length_b   1.000
_cell.length_c   1.000
_cell.angle_alpha   90.00
_cell.angle_beta   90.00
_cell.angle_gamma   90.00
#
_symmetry.space_group_name_H-M   'P 1'
#
loop_
_entity.id
_entity.type
_entity.pdbx_description
1 polymer ?
#
loop_
_entity_poly.entity_id
_entity_poly.type
_entity_poly.pdbx_seq_one_letter_code
_entity_poly.pdbx_strand_id
1 'polypeptide(L)'
;MTSTDYISFNACPEVAEKITSWLKHLLIEKKSSRHTIEAYARDLSQFGSFLRHHLGNPASLKDLETLRAMDFRSFLADRRRQGVESRTLARQLSAVRSFYRYLERNEILANPALSALRA
;
A
#
# COMPACT_ATOMS: atom_id res chain seq x y z
N MET A 1 -2.82 22.27 4.85
CA MET A 1 -1.80 21.55 4.07
C MET A 1 -1.47 20.27 4.79
N THR A 2 -1.79 19.12 4.20
CA THR A 2 -1.43 17.81 4.77
C THR A 2 -0.07 17.41 4.23
N SER A 3 0.81 16.84 5.06
CA SER A 3 2.17 16.43 4.63
C SER A 3 2.16 15.40 3.49
N THR A 4 1.01 14.74 3.28
CA THR A 4 0.76 13.78 2.21
C THR A 4 0.80 14.35 0.79
N ASP A 5 0.54 15.65 0.61
CA ASP A 5 0.40 16.28 -0.72
C ASP A 5 1.73 16.24 -1.54
N TYR A 6 2.86 15.90 -0.90
CA TYR A 6 4.18 15.78 -1.52
C TYR A 6 4.72 14.34 -1.60
N ILE A 7 3.94 13.35 -1.14
CA ILE A 7 4.41 11.96 -1.11
C ILE A 7 4.30 11.34 -2.51
N SER A 8 5.44 10.98 -3.11
CA SER A 8 5.46 10.15 -4.32
C SER A 8 5.20 8.69 -3.97
N PHE A 9 4.20 8.07 -4.63
CA PHE A 9 3.87 6.66 -4.41
C PHE A 9 4.71 5.69 -5.25
N ASN A 10 5.57 6.17 -6.15
CA ASN A 10 6.44 5.34 -7.01
C ASN A 10 5.69 4.25 -7.81
N ALA A 11 4.43 4.52 -8.16
CA ALA A 11 3.57 3.65 -8.96
C ALA A 11 3.03 4.41 -10.17
N CYS A 12 2.33 3.72 -11.08
CA CYS A 12 1.67 4.40 -12.19
C CYS A 12 0.63 5.44 -11.70
N PRO A 13 0.33 6.48 -12.50
CA PRO A 13 -0.56 7.57 -12.09
C PRO A 13 -1.93 7.10 -11.60
N GLU A 14 -2.52 6.09 -12.26
CA GLU A 14 -3.82 5.52 -11.88
C GLU A 14 -3.78 4.87 -10.49
N VAL A 15 -2.68 4.22 -10.13
CA VAL A 15 -2.50 3.63 -8.79
C VAL A 15 -2.35 4.73 -7.75
N ALA A 16 -1.53 5.76 -8.03
CA ALA A 16 -1.36 6.91 -7.14
C ALA A 16 -2.67 7.66 -6.88
N GLU A 17 -3.52 7.78 -7.90
CA GLU A 17 -4.87 8.34 -7.78
C GLU A 17 -5.73 7.51 -6.82
N LYS A 18 -5.75 6.17 -6.96
CA LYS A 18 -6.53 5.30 -6.07
C LYS A 18 -6.03 5.34 -4.63
N ILE A 19 -4.72 5.43 -4.42
CA ILE A 19 -4.14 5.62 -3.08
C ILE A 19 -4.64 6.94 -2.48
N THR A 20 -4.61 8.03 -3.25
CA THR A 20 -5.08 9.35 -2.80
C THR A 20 -6.57 9.33 -2.44
N SER A 21 -7.41 8.70 -3.27
CA SER A 21 -8.84 8.54 -3.01
C SER A 21 -9.11 7.70 -1.76
N TRP A 22 -8.36 6.61 -1.57
CA TRP A 22 -8.44 5.79 -0.36
C TRP A 22 -8.06 6.56 0.91
N LEU A 23 -6.96 7.32 0.89
CA LEU A 23 -6.54 8.13 2.03
C LEU A 23 -7.58 9.20 2.40
N LYS A 24 -8.20 9.82 1.38
CA LYS A 24 -9.34 10.75 1.58
C LYS A 24 -10.54 10.04 2.21
N HIS A 25 -10.88 8.86 1.72
CA HIS A 25 -11.95 8.01 2.29
C HIS A 25 -11.67 7.69 3.77
N LEU A 26 -10.44 7.31 4.12
CA LEU A 26 -10.06 7.05 5.51
C LEU A 26 -10.19 8.29 6.41
N LEU A 27 -9.81 9.46 5.89
CA LEU A 27 -9.87 10.71 6.64
C LEU A 27 -11.32 11.16 6.88
N ILE A 28 -12.15 11.12 5.85
CA ILE A 28 -13.51 11.70 5.88
C ILE A 28 -14.49 10.69 6.46
N GLU A 29 -14.58 9.51 5.86
CA GLU A 29 -15.63 8.53 6.19
C GLU A 29 -15.26 7.69 7.40
N LYS A 30 -13.98 7.30 7.53
CA LYS A 30 -13.51 6.53 8.69
C LYS A 30 -13.04 7.39 9.85
N LYS A 31 -13.05 8.73 9.71
CA LYS A 31 -12.58 9.69 10.72
C LYS A 31 -11.21 9.32 11.30
N SER A 32 -10.34 8.73 10.47
CA SER A 32 -9.00 8.33 10.90
C SER A 32 -8.19 9.57 11.24
N SER A 33 -7.34 9.48 12.28
CA SER A 33 -6.48 10.60 12.66
C SER A 33 -5.52 10.96 11.52
N ARG A 34 -5.11 12.23 11.45
CA ARG A 34 -4.12 12.70 10.47
C ARG A 34 -2.82 11.90 10.55
N HIS A 35 -2.38 11.54 11.76
CA HIS A 35 -1.20 10.71 11.97
C HIS A 35 -1.35 9.32 11.34
N THR A 36 -2.54 8.71 11.39
CA THR A 36 -2.81 7.44 10.70
C THR A 36 -2.72 7.60 9.17
N ILE A 37 -3.28 8.68 8.62
CA ILE A 37 -3.21 8.98 7.18
C ILE A 37 -1.76 9.15 6.72
N GLU A 38 -0.97 9.96 7.42
CA GLU A 38 0.45 10.19 7.10
C GLU A 38 1.28 8.92 7.24
N ALA A 39 0.98 8.10 8.25
CA ALA A 39 1.61 6.81 8.46
C ALA A 39 1.32 5.85 7.28
N TYR A 40 0.05 5.74 6.86
CA TYR A 40 -0.36 4.87 5.76
C TYR A 40 0.14 5.36 4.39
N ALA A 41 0.17 6.68 4.16
CA ALA A 41 0.72 7.25 2.94
C ALA A 41 2.21 6.91 2.80
N ARG A 42 3.00 7.05 3.88
CA ARG A 42 4.42 6.66 3.89
C ARG A 42 4.60 5.17 3.67
N ASP A 43 3.75 4.34 4.27
CA ASP A 43 3.83 2.88 4.09
C ASP A 43 3.55 2.46 2.65
N LEU A 44 2.53 3.05 2.00
CA LEU A 44 2.24 2.76 0.59
C LEU A 44 3.27 3.34 -0.37
N SER A 45 3.89 4.48 -0.05
CA SER A 45 5.03 5.00 -0.81
C SER A 45 6.22 4.04 -0.76
N GLN A 46 6.51 3.44 0.40
CA GLN A 46 7.55 2.43 0.55
C GLN A 46 7.21 1.13 -0.18
N PHE A 47 5.94 0.71 -0.14
CA PHE A 47 5.48 -0.45 -0.91
C PHE A 47 5.58 -0.23 -2.42
N GLY A 48 5.16 0.94 -2.93
CA GLY A 48 5.31 1.28 -4.34
C GLY A 48 6.77 1.38 -4.78
N SER A 49 7.65 1.92 -3.93
CA SER A 49 9.09 1.91 -4.19
C SER A 49 9.64 0.49 -4.30
N PHE A 50 9.26 -0.40 -3.38
CA PHE A 50 9.60 -1.82 -3.47
C PHE A 50 9.09 -2.45 -4.77
N LEU A 51 7.80 -2.25 -5.13
CA LEU A 51 7.23 -2.82 -6.34
C LEU A 51 7.92 -2.31 -7.60
N ARG A 52 8.27 -1.03 -7.65
CA ARG A 52 9.01 -0.46 -8.78
C ARG A 52 10.33 -1.17 -9.01
N HIS A 53 11.06 -1.46 -7.94
CA HIS A 53 12.32 -2.22 -8.02
C HIS A 53 12.07 -3.70 -8.34
N HIS A 54 11.05 -4.31 -7.74
CA HIS A 54 10.72 -5.72 -7.87
C HIS A 54 10.18 -6.09 -9.26
N LEU A 55 9.41 -5.21 -9.89
CA LEU A 55 8.82 -5.39 -11.23
C LEU A 55 9.65 -4.74 -12.35
N GLY A 56 10.64 -3.91 -12.00
CA GLY A 56 11.45 -3.13 -12.94
C GLY A 56 10.73 -1.92 -13.55
N ASN A 57 9.48 -1.65 -13.18
CA ASN A 57 8.69 -0.52 -13.65
C ASN A 57 7.65 -0.09 -12.58
N PRO A 58 7.15 1.16 -12.60
CA PRO A 58 6.09 1.58 -11.68
C PRO A 58 4.87 0.67 -11.80
N ALA A 59 4.36 0.17 -10.67
CA ALA A 59 3.25 -0.79 -10.70
C ALA A 59 1.95 -0.17 -11.23
N SER A 60 1.31 -0.86 -12.18
CA SER A 60 -0.04 -0.57 -12.66
C SER A 60 -1.12 -1.29 -11.84
N LEU A 61 -2.40 -0.98 -12.08
CA LEU A 61 -3.51 -1.73 -11.45
C LEU A 61 -3.48 -3.22 -11.79
N LYS A 62 -3.10 -3.58 -13.02
CA LYS A 62 -2.98 -4.98 -13.46
C LYS A 62 -1.88 -5.71 -12.71
N ASP A 63 -0.76 -5.04 -12.43
CA ASP A 63 0.31 -5.63 -11.62
C ASP A 63 -0.19 -5.89 -10.19
N LEU A 64 -0.89 -4.92 -9.57
CA LEU A 64 -1.46 -5.09 -8.24
C LEU A 64 -2.47 -6.25 -8.16
N GLU A 65 -3.28 -6.44 -9.20
CA GLU A 65 -4.23 -7.56 -9.31
C GLU A 65 -3.52 -8.92 -9.37
N THR A 66 -2.37 -8.97 -10.06
CA THR A 66 -1.64 -10.22 -10.34
C THR A 66 -0.55 -10.56 -9.33
N LEU A 67 -0.24 -9.66 -8.38
CA LEU A 67 0.72 -9.93 -7.29
C LEU A 67 0.34 -11.20 -6.53
N ARG A 68 1.32 -12.05 -6.30
CA ARG A 68 1.19 -13.31 -5.57
C ARG A 68 1.54 -13.10 -4.10
N ALA A 69 1.16 -14.06 -3.26
CA ALA A 69 1.49 -14.01 -1.82
C ALA A 69 3.00 -13.93 -1.57
N MET A 70 3.82 -14.44 -2.51
CA MET A 70 5.27 -14.33 -2.47
C MET A 70 5.75 -12.88 -2.61
N ASP A 71 5.13 -12.05 -3.45
CA ASP A 71 5.55 -10.67 -3.68
C ASP A 71 5.36 -9.82 -2.42
N PHE A 72 4.24 -10.00 -1.72
CA PHE A 72 4.01 -9.35 -0.42
C PHE A 72 4.98 -9.85 0.66
N ARG A 73 5.32 -11.14 0.67
CA ARG A 73 6.34 -11.67 1.58
C ARG A 73 7.73 -11.12 1.26
N SER A 74 8.06 -10.98 -0.01
CA SER A 74 9.30 -10.37 -0.49
C SER A 74 9.42 -8.93 -0.01
N PHE A 75 8.34 -8.16 -0.07
CA PHE A 75 8.28 -6.81 0.51
C PHE A 75 8.62 -6.81 2.00
N LEU A 76 7.91 -7.61 2.81
CA LEU A 76 8.14 -7.65 4.26
C LEU A 76 9.55 -8.13 4.61
N ALA A 77 10.08 -9.11 3.87
CA ALA A 77 11.44 -9.59 4.03
C ALA A 77 12.47 -8.49 3.69
N ASP A 78 12.24 -7.73 2.62
CA ASP A 78 13.08 -6.61 2.23
C ASP A 78 13.12 -5.50 3.29
N ARG A 79 11.96 -5.11 3.81
CA ARG A 79 11.86 -4.15 4.92
C ARG A 79 12.57 -4.65 6.18
N ARG A 80 12.43 -5.95 6.52
CA ARG A 80 13.15 -6.53 7.66
C ARG A 80 14.66 -6.50 7.47
N ARG A 81 15.18 -6.78 6.27
CA ARG A 81 16.62 -6.67 5.95
C ARG A 81 17.13 -5.23 6.10
N GLN A 82 16.28 -4.24 5.87
CA GLN A 82 16.58 -2.82 6.10
C GLN A 82 16.50 -2.40 7.58
N GLY A 83 16.36 -3.36 8.52
CA GLY A 83 16.30 -3.08 9.96
C GLY A 83 14.96 -2.54 10.45
N VAL A 84 13.90 -2.64 9.65
CA VAL A 84 12.58 -2.15 10.06
C VAL A 84 11.98 -3.06 11.13
N GLU A 85 11.59 -2.45 12.27
CA GLU A 85 11.02 -3.17 13.40
C GLU A 85 9.66 -3.81 13.11
N SER A 86 9.34 -4.89 13.85
CA SER A 86 8.11 -5.66 13.72
C SER A 86 6.83 -4.82 13.79
N ARG A 87 6.79 -3.78 14.65
CA ARG A 87 5.64 -2.87 14.76
C ARG A 87 5.40 -2.11 13.45
N THR A 88 6.46 -1.66 12.80
CA THR A 88 6.36 -0.96 11.52
C THR A 88 5.97 -1.92 10.40
N LEU A 89 6.54 -3.14 10.37
CA LEU A 89 6.14 -4.17 9.40
C LEU A 89 4.64 -4.51 9.49
N ALA A 90 4.13 -4.68 10.72
CA ALA A 90 2.71 -4.94 10.95
C ALA A 90 1.83 -3.78 10.47
N ARG A 91 2.25 -2.53 10.71
CA ARG A 91 1.56 -1.33 10.23
C ARG A 91 1.56 -1.23 8.70
N GLN A 92 2.70 -1.50 8.06
CA GLN A 92 2.82 -1.53 6.60
C GLN A 92 1.89 -2.58 5.98
N LEU A 93 1.88 -3.81 6.52
CA LEU A 93 0.98 -4.86 6.08
C LEU A 93 -0.50 -4.47 6.28
N SER A 94 -0.81 -3.76 7.36
CA SER A 94 -2.16 -3.29 7.63
C SER A 94 -2.59 -2.20 6.63
N ALA A 95 -1.70 -1.27 6.29
CA ALA A 95 -1.95 -0.26 5.26
C ALA A 95 -2.20 -0.91 3.89
N VAL A 96 -1.33 -1.84 3.47
CA VAL A 96 -1.48 -2.59 2.20
C VAL A 96 -2.81 -3.34 2.18
N ARG A 97 -3.13 -4.13 3.21
CA ARG A 97 -4.41 -4.86 3.29
C ARG A 97 -5.61 -3.93 3.24
N SER A 98 -5.57 -2.82 3.98
CA SER A 98 -6.69 -1.89 4.03
C SER A 98 -6.89 -1.16 2.70
N PHE A 99 -5.81 -0.87 1.96
CA PHE A 99 -5.89 -0.27 0.63
C PHE A 99 -6.52 -1.24 -0.37
N TYR A 100 -6.06 -2.49 -0.41
CA TYR A 100 -6.65 -3.48 -1.33
C TYR A 100 -8.11 -3.80 -1.02
N ARG A 101 -8.51 -3.84 0.26
CA ARG A 101 -9.93 -3.95 0.62
C ARG A 101 -10.75 -2.78 0.11
N TYR A 102 -10.17 -1.58 0.05
CA TYR A 102 -10.83 -0.43 -0.55
C TYR A 102 -10.97 -0.61 -2.06
N LEU A 103 -9.93 -1.09 -2.75
CA LEU A 103 -10.01 -1.37 -4.20
C LEU A 103 -11.08 -2.41 -4.53
N GLU A 104 -11.13 -3.50 -3.76
CA GLU A 104 -12.12 -4.58 -3.93
C GLU A 104 -13.54 -4.08 -3.70
N ARG A 105 -13.77 -3.29 -2.64
CA ARG A 105 -15.09 -2.70 -2.33
C ARG A 105 -15.59 -1.71 -3.38
N ASN A 106 -14.69 -1.09 -4.12
CA ASN A 106 -15.02 -0.15 -5.20
C ASN A 106 -14.96 -0.83 -6.58
N GLU A 107 -14.91 -2.17 -6.63
CA GLU A 107 -14.89 -2.96 -7.87
C GLU A 107 -13.74 -2.59 -8.82
N ILE A 108 -12.63 -2.09 -8.28
CA ILE A 108 -11.46 -1.67 -9.06
C ILE A 108 -10.58 -2.87 -9.43
N LEU A 109 -10.28 -3.72 -8.43
CA LEU A 109 -9.58 -4.99 -8.60
C LEU A 109 -9.80 -5.87 -7.38
N ALA A 110 -9.58 -7.17 -7.54
CA ALA A 110 -9.57 -8.13 -6.44
C ALA A 110 -8.28 -8.95 -6.49
N ASN A 111 -7.59 -9.08 -5.36
CA ASN A 111 -6.39 -9.91 -5.26
C ASN A 111 -6.55 -10.92 -4.11
N PRO A 112 -6.82 -12.22 -4.41
CA PRO A 112 -7.04 -13.23 -3.37
C PRO A 112 -5.76 -13.54 -2.57
N ALA A 113 -4.57 -13.20 -3.08
CA ALA A 113 -3.31 -13.50 -2.41
C ALA A 113 -3.18 -12.84 -1.03
N LEU A 114 -3.89 -11.73 -0.79
CA LEU A 114 -3.90 -11.05 0.51
C LEU A 114 -4.59 -11.85 1.62
N SER A 115 -5.54 -12.72 1.27
CA SER A 115 -6.20 -13.62 2.23
C SER A 115 -5.24 -14.72 2.72
N ALA A 116 -4.25 -15.09 1.89
CA ALA A 116 -3.25 -16.10 2.22
C ALA A 116 -2.09 -15.56 3.08
N LEU A 117 -1.98 -14.23 3.25
CA LEU A 117 -1.00 -13.65 4.16
C LEU A 117 -1.50 -13.83 5.60
N ARG A 118 -0.82 -14.66 6.39
CA ARG A 118 -1.03 -14.73 7.84
C ARG A 118 -0.23 -13.63 8.54
N ALA A 119 -0.78 -13.12 9.65
CA ALA A 119 -0.08 -12.17 10.52
C ALA A 119 0.98 -12.89 11.36
#